data_AF-A0A3G1L0U8-F1
#
_entry.id   AF-A0A3G1L0U8-F1
#
_cell.length_a   1.000
_cell.length_b   1.000
_cell.length_c   1.000
_cell.angle_alpha   90.00
_cell.angle_beta   90.00
_cell.angle_gamma   90.00
#
_symmetry.space_group_name_H-M   'P 1'
#
loop_
_entity.id
_entity.type
_entity.pdbx_description
1 polymer ?
#
loop_
_entity_poly.entity_id
_entity_poly.type
_entity_poly.pdbx_seq_one_letter_code
_entity_poly.pdbx_strand_id
1 'polypeptide(L)'
;MFQLNLYASQKGALQNEYIEHAYERMIELERQHTDFFKLKLEEFGHEAPKLSGGLTSLAGHLLGGVALDFTTAENRYKLGIAVETKAIEMYRALIMEAWEYPDICQRLWHNMIDEEFHLLWYKDNLKHATSLIQST
;
A
#
# COMPACT_ATOMS: atom_id res chain seq x y z
N MET A 1 -9.12 1.64 2.58
CA MET A 1 -8.91 3.11 2.66
C MET A 1 -7.64 3.55 3.40
N PHE A 2 -6.91 2.69 4.13
CA PHE A 2 -5.65 3.08 4.78
C PHE A 2 -4.54 3.40 3.76
N GLN A 3 -4.23 2.50 2.80
CA GLN A 3 -3.23 2.74 1.75
C GLN A 3 -3.54 4.01 0.94
N LEU A 4 -4.80 4.22 0.55
CA LEU A 4 -5.26 5.46 -0.10
C LEU A 4 -4.92 6.72 0.72
N ASN A 5 -5.22 6.72 2.02
CA ASN A 5 -4.92 7.85 2.90
C ASN A 5 -3.40 8.03 3.09
N LEU A 6 -2.65 6.92 3.18
CA LEU A 6 -1.19 6.95 3.26
C LEU A 6 -0.59 7.60 2.02
N TYR A 7 -0.94 7.12 0.84
CA TYR A 7 -0.41 7.60 -0.42
C TYR A 7 -0.83 9.04 -0.70
N ALA A 8 -2.08 9.42 -0.37
CA ALA A 8 -2.51 10.80 -0.47
C ALA A 8 -1.73 11.74 0.48
N SER A 9 -1.49 11.33 1.73
CA SER A 9 -0.70 12.12 2.68
C SER A 9 0.77 12.25 2.26
N GLN A 10 1.30 11.23 1.57
CA GLN A 10 2.66 11.23 1.09
C GLN A 10 2.81 12.08 -0.19
N LYS A 11 1.82 12.05 -1.09
CA LYS A 11 1.78 12.87 -2.31
C LYS A 11 2.01 14.35 -2.02
N GLY A 12 1.38 14.89 -0.96
CA GLY A 12 1.46 16.31 -0.59
C GLY A 12 2.82 16.79 -0.07
N ALA A 13 3.79 15.90 0.15
CA ALA A 13 5.11 16.23 0.69
C ALA A 13 6.24 16.09 -0.35
N LEU A 14 5.91 15.99 -1.65
CA LEU A 14 6.86 15.68 -2.72
C LEU A 14 7.34 16.95 -3.44
N GLN A 15 8.62 16.96 -3.82
CA GLN A 15 9.28 18.01 -4.61
C GLN A 15 9.53 17.60 -6.08
N ASN A 16 9.13 16.38 -6.47
CA ASN A 16 9.45 15.78 -7.77
C ASN A 16 8.20 15.22 -8.46
N GLU A 17 7.91 15.73 -9.66
CA GLU A 17 6.77 15.40 -10.53
C GLU A 17 6.70 13.90 -10.91
N TYR A 18 7.85 13.24 -11.12
CA TYR A 18 7.88 11.80 -11.36
C TYR A 18 7.32 11.01 -10.19
N ILE A 19 7.71 11.39 -8.96
CA ILE A 19 7.25 10.72 -7.75
C ILE A 19 5.76 11.00 -7.56
N GLU A 20 5.31 12.22 -7.82
CA GLU A 20 3.89 12.57 -7.76
C GLU A 20 3.03 11.67 -8.65
N HIS A 21 3.41 11.50 -9.93
CA HIS A 21 2.68 10.64 -10.85
C HIS A 21 2.73 9.15 -10.47
N ALA A 22 3.82 8.68 -9.87
CA ALA A 22 3.87 7.31 -9.35
C ALA A 22 2.82 7.10 -8.25
N TYR A 23 2.71 8.04 -7.30
CA TYR A 23 1.69 7.98 -6.25
C TYR A 23 0.27 8.13 -6.79
N GLU A 24 0.04 8.96 -7.81
CA GLU A 24 -1.26 9.04 -8.48
C GLU A 24 -1.67 7.69 -9.06
N ARG A 25 -0.75 7.00 -9.73
CA ARG A 25 -1.01 5.68 -10.30
C ARG A 25 -1.29 4.63 -9.23
N MET A 26 -0.53 4.62 -8.14
CA MET A 26 -0.79 3.74 -7.00
C MET A 26 -2.17 4.01 -6.41
N ILE A 27 -2.53 5.28 -6.15
CA ILE A 27 -3.84 5.68 -5.62
C ILE A 27 -4.98 5.23 -6.53
N GLU A 28 -4.81 5.30 -7.85
CA GLU A 28 -5.79 4.82 -8.82
C GLU A 28 -6.04 3.32 -8.68
N LEU A 29 -4.97 2.51 -8.59
CA LEU A 29 -5.05 1.06 -8.43
C LEU A 29 -5.66 0.67 -7.07
N GLU A 30 -5.19 1.30 -5.98
CA GLU A 30 -5.71 1.06 -4.63
C GLU A 30 -7.20 1.38 -4.49
N ARG A 31 -7.70 2.34 -5.28
CA ARG A 31 -9.12 2.67 -5.33
C ARG A 31 -9.89 1.53 -5.98
N GLN A 32 -9.40 0.99 -7.08
CA GLN A 32 -10.01 -0.17 -7.74
C GLN A 32 -10.06 -1.39 -6.82
N HIS A 33 -8.99 -1.62 -6.04
CA HIS A 33 -8.97 -2.70 -5.04
C HIS A 33 -10.03 -2.49 -3.96
N THR A 34 -10.07 -1.29 -3.38
CA THR A 34 -11.04 -0.95 -2.32
C THR A 34 -12.48 -1.03 -2.82
N ASP A 35 -12.75 -0.53 -4.03
CA ASP A 35 -14.09 -0.54 -4.62
C ASP A 35 -14.56 -1.98 -4.91
N PHE A 36 -13.66 -2.85 -5.36
CA PHE A 36 -13.96 -4.27 -5.52
C PHE A 36 -14.37 -4.94 -4.20
N PHE A 37 -13.58 -4.75 -3.13
CA PHE A 37 -13.91 -5.35 -1.84
C PHE A 37 -15.20 -4.79 -1.24
N LYS A 38 -15.42 -3.48 -1.40
CA LYS A 38 -16.67 -2.85 -0.97
C LYS A 38 -17.87 -3.47 -1.67
N LEU A 39 -17.81 -3.60 -3.00
CA LEU A 39 -18.87 -4.22 -3.78
C LEU A 39 -19.11 -5.68 -3.34
N LYS A 40 -18.05 -6.47 -3.15
CA LYS A 40 -18.19 -7.87 -2.71
C LYS A 40 -18.77 -8.01 -1.31
N LEU A 41 -18.37 -7.15 -0.37
CA LEU A 41 -18.98 -7.13 0.96
C LEU A 41 -20.47 -6.79 0.90
N GLU A 42 -20.84 -5.79 0.10
CA GLU A 42 -22.24 -5.40 -0.12
C GLU A 42 -23.05 -6.55 -0.76
N GLU A 43 -22.49 -7.24 -1.76
CA GLU A 43 -23.09 -8.44 -2.39
C GLU A 43 -23.33 -9.56 -1.38
N PHE A 44 -22.44 -9.72 -0.40
CA PHE A 44 -22.58 -10.71 0.68
C PHE A 44 -23.42 -10.22 1.87
N GLY A 45 -23.99 -9.02 1.81
CA GLY A 45 -24.83 -8.46 2.88
C GLY A 45 -24.04 -7.98 4.11
N HIS A 46 -22.76 -7.66 3.93
CA HIS A 46 -21.88 -7.14 4.96
C HIS A 46 -21.48 -5.69 4.68
N GLU A 47 -21.34 -4.89 5.74
CA GLU A 47 -20.75 -3.55 5.63
C GLU A 47 -19.22 -3.61 5.70
N ALA A 48 -18.56 -2.65 5.03
CA ALA A 48 -17.12 -2.50 5.15
C ALA A 48 -16.73 -2.20 6.62
N PRO A 49 -15.80 -2.97 7.21
CA PRO A 49 -15.40 -2.76 8.59
C PRO A 49 -14.78 -1.37 8.78
N LYS A 50 -15.24 -0.65 9.81
CA LYS A 50 -14.66 0.63 10.20
C LYS A 50 -13.37 0.37 10.97
N LEU A 51 -12.22 0.60 10.34
CA LEU A 51 -10.93 0.52 11.02
C LEU A 51 -10.82 1.66 12.05
N SER A 52 -10.76 1.31 13.33
CA SER A 52 -10.49 2.25 14.43
C SER A 52 -8.98 2.35 14.64
N GLY A 53 -8.36 3.45 14.21
CA GLY A 53 -6.93 3.69 14.38
C GLY A 53 -6.40 4.71 13.37
N GLY A 54 -5.54 5.63 13.80
CA GLY A 54 -4.90 6.60 12.91
C GLY A 54 -3.79 5.96 12.07
N LEU A 55 -3.42 6.63 10.97
CA LEU A 55 -2.38 6.17 10.04
C LEU A 55 -1.07 5.80 10.76
N THR A 56 -0.72 6.61 11.76
CA THR A 56 0.46 6.47 12.61
C THR A 56 0.45 5.22 13.49
N SER A 57 -0.72 4.82 13.99
CA SER A 57 -0.86 3.61 14.82
C SER A 57 -0.58 2.37 14.00
N LEU A 58 -1.10 2.31 12.77
CA LEU A 58 -0.87 1.17 11.88
C LEU A 58 0.58 1.15 11.36
N ALA A 59 1.15 2.31 11.02
CA ALA A 59 2.57 2.42 10.67
C ALA A 59 3.48 1.95 11.82
N GLY A 60 3.15 2.33 13.07
CA GLY A 60 3.83 1.85 14.27
C GLY A 60 3.75 0.34 14.42
N HIS A 61 2.59 -0.28 14.16
CA HIS A 61 2.46 -1.74 14.17
C HIS A 61 3.30 -2.42 13.06
N LEU A 62 3.31 -1.88 11.85
CA LEU A 62 4.05 -2.45 10.72
C LEU A 62 5.57 -2.30 10.86
N LEU A 63 6.03 -1.24 11.52
CA LEU A 63 7.45 -0.91 11.66
C LEU A 63 8.01 -1.20 13.06
N GLY A 64 7.27 -1.95 13.89
CA GLY A 64 7.76 -2.43 15.18
C GLY A 64 7.91 -1.34 16.26
N GLY A 65 7.07 -0.31 16.23
CA GLY A 65 7.02 0.77 17.23
C GLY A 65 8.06 1.87 17.04
N VAL A 66 8.76 1.92 15.91
CA VAL A 66 9.73 2.97 15.62
C VAL A 66 8.99 4.29 15.37
N ALA A 67 9.29 5.32 16.16
CA ALA A 67 8.86 6.68 15.90
C ALA A 67 9.59 7.17 14.64
N LEU A 68 8.90 7.21 13.51
CA LEU A 68 9.46 7.67 12.25
C LEU A 68 8.99 9.09 11.96
N ASP A 69 9.95 9.93 11.62
CA ASP A 69 9.67 11.14 10.87
C ASP A 69 9.31 10.74 9.43
N PHE A 70 8.01 10.68 9.13
CA PHE A 70 7.50 10.32 7.82
C PHE A 70 7.71 11.42 6.76
N THR A 71 8.32 12.55 7.12
CA THR A 71 8.63 13.61 6.14
C THR A 71 9.80 13.23 5.25
N THR A 72 10.73 12.37 5.70
CA THR A 72 11.90 11.97 4.89
C THR A 72 11.52 10.97 3.80
N ALA A 73 12.19 11.07 2.65
CA ALA A 73 12.00 10.13 1.53
C ALA A 73 12.35 8.69 1.95
N GLU A 74 13.40 8.50 2.74
CA GLU A 74 13.85 7.18 3.20
C GLU A 74 12.77 6.49 4.05
N ASN A 75 12.24 7.17 5.07
CA ASN A 75 11.25 6.59 5.97
C ASN A 75 9.92 6.33 5.27
N ARG A 76 9.56 7.20 4.33
CA ARG A 76 8.39 7.03 3.45
C ARG A 76 8.48 5.75 2.65
N TYR A 77 9.61 5.50 1.98
CA TYR A 77 9.80 4.29 1.19
C TYR A 77 9.90 3.04 2.05
N LYS A 78 10.54 3.11 3.24
CA LYS A 78 10.54 2.01 4.20
C LYS A 78 9.13 1.64 4.68
N LEU A 79 8.29 2.64 4.97
CA LEU A 79 6.89 2.39 5.31
C LEU A 79 6.12 1.79 4.13
N GLY A 80 6.28 2.32 2.92
CA GLY A 80 5.70 1.75 1.70
C GLY A 80 6.06 0.27 1.54
N ILE A 81 7.35 -0.07 1.65
CA ILE A 81 7.83 -1.47 1.60
C ILE A 81 7.12 -2.36 2.64
N ALA A 82 6.99 -1.88 3.88
CA ALA A 82 6.34 -2.65 4.95
C ALA A 82 4.84 -2.87 4.68
N VAL A 83 4.16 -1.85 4.17
CA VAL A 83 2.74 -1.93 3.79
C VAL A 83 2.55 -2.91 2.65
N GLU A 84 3.28 -2.78 1.54
CA GLU A 84 3.08 -3.66 0.39
C GLU A 84 3.49 -5.11 0.70
N THR A 85 4.55 -5.31 1.48
CA THR A 85 4.92 -6.65 1.95
C THR A 85 3.77 -7.28 2.72
N LYS A 86 3.12 -6.51 3.61
CA LYS A 86 1.99 -7.02 4.38
C LYS A 86 0.76 -7.28 3.51
N ALA A 87 0.46 -6.38 2.56
CA ALA A 87 -0.63 -6.54 1.61
C ALA A 87 -0.46 -7.84 0.80
N ILE A 88 0.74 -8.10 0.27
CA ILE A 88 1.06 -9.34 -0.47
C ILE A 88 0.84 -10.59 0.39
N GLU A 89 1.29 -10.59 1.65
CA GLU A 89 1.02 -11.71 2.58
C GLU A 89 -0.48 -11.96 2.76
N MET A 90 -1.25 -10.89 2.92
CA MET A 90 -2.71 -10.96 3.10
C MET A 90 -3.41 -11.46 1.84
N TYR A 91 -3.01 -10.97 0.66
CA TYR A 91 -3.55 -11.46 -0.61
C TYR A 91 -3.24 -12.95 -0.81
N ARG A 92 -2.02 -13.41 -0.50
CA ARG A 92 -1.70 -14.85 -0.59
C ARG A 92 -2.60 -15.70 0.28
N ALA A 93 -2.84 -15.28 1.53
CA ALA A 93 -3.76 -15.97 2.43
C ALA A 93 -5.19 -15.99 1.87
N LEU A 94 -5.69 -14.82 1.45
CA LEU A 94 -7.06 -14.67 0.96
C LEU A 94 -7.31 -15.42 -0.36
N ILE A 95 -6.31 -15.52 -1.24
CA ILE A 95 -6.38 -16.33 -2.47
C ILE A 95 -6.60 -17.81 -2.14
N MET A 96 -5.96 -18.34 -1.09
CA MET A 96 -6.16 -19.73 -0.67
C MET A 96 -7.58 -19.93 -0.10
N GLU A 97 -8.09 -18.96 0.66
CA GLU A 97 -9.43 -19.02 1.25
C GLU A 97 -10.54 -18.86 0.20
N ALA A 98 -10.29 -18.06 -0.84
CA ALA A 98 -11.25 -17.77 -1.90
C ALA A 98 -11.17 -18.73 -3.10
N TRP A 99 -10.38 -19.81 -3.02
CA TRP A 99 -10.06 -20.68 -4.17
C TRP A 99 -11.28 -21.24 -4.91
N GLU A 100 -12.39 -21.44 -4.19
CA GLU A 100 -13.66 -21.94 -4.74
C GLU A 100 -14.49 -20.85 -5.47
N TYR A 101 -14.02 -19.60 -5.49
CA TYR A 101 -14.66 -18.45 -6.12
C TYR A 101 -13.76 -17.88 -7.23
N PRO A 102 -13.78 -18.44 -8.45
CA PRO A 102 -12.81 -18.11 -9.50
C PRO A 102 -12.77 -16.63 -9.89
N ASP A 103 -13.92 -15.93 -9.88
CA ASP A 103 -14.02 -14.51 -10.18
C ASP A 103 -13.31 -13.65 -9.11
N ILE A 104 -13.49 -14.01 -7.84
CA ILE A 104 -12.81 -13.36 -6.71
C ILE A 104 -11.32 -13.66 -6.79
N CYS A 105 -10.93 -14.93 -6.95
CA CYS A 105 -9.53 -15.32 -7.06
C CYS A 105 -8.79 -14.59 -8.18
N GLN A 106 -9.39 -14.48 -9.38
CA GLN A 106 -8.76 -13.75 -10.48
C GLN A 106 -8.45 -12.30 -10.10
N ARG A 107 -9.40 -11.63 -9.44
CA ARG A 107 -9.20 -10.25 -8.98
C ARG A 107 -8.11 -10.17 -7.91
N LEU A 108 -8.10 -11.08 -6.94
CA LEU A 108 -7.10 -11.10 -5.88
C LEU A 108 -5.68 -11.29 -6.43
N TRP A 109 -5.51 -12.14 -7.45
CA TRP A 109 -4.22 -12.28 -8.13
C TRP A 109 -3.77 -10.98 -8.80
N HIS A 110 -4.66 -10.28 -9.52
CA HIS A 110 -4.32 -9.00 -10.14
C HIS A 110 -3.93 -7.96 -9.08
N ASN A 111 -4.72 -7.83 -8.01
CA ASN A 111 -4.41 -6.87 -6.96
C ASN A 111 -3.07 -7.19 -6.28
N MET A 112 -2.79 -8.47 -6.00
CA MET A 112 -1.49 -8.87 -5.43
C MET A 112 -0.31 -8.50 -6.34
N ILE A 113 -0.47 -8.67 -7.65
CA ILE A 113 0.56 -8.30 -8.63
C ILE A 113 0.78 -6.78 -8.63
N ASP A 114 -0.27 -5.97 -8.50
CA ASP A 114 -0.15 -4.52 -8.34
C ASP A 114 0.70 -4.19 -7.11
N GLU A 115 0.45 -4.84 -5.96
CA GLU A 115 1.25 -4.64 -4.75
C GLU A 115 2.71 -5.09 -4.90
N GLU A 116 2.97 -6.16 -5.66
CA GLU A 116 4.33 -6.58 -6.00
C GLU A 116 5.05 -5.51 -6.85
N PHE A 117 4.35 -4.87 -7.79
CA PHE A 117 4.90 -3.75 -8.55
C PHE A 117 5.15 -2.51 -7.69
N HIS A 118 4.23 -2.16 -6.79
CA HIS A 118 4.42 -1.08 -5.83
C HIS A 118 5.64 -1.34 -4.94
N LEU A 119 5.77 -2.55 -4.40
CA LEU A 119 6.90 -2.97 -3.58
C LEU A 119 8.24 -2.84 -4.32
N LEU A 120 8.29 -3.24 -5.59
CA LEU A 120 9.47 -3.09 -6.44
C LEU A 120 9.82 -1.61 -6.62
N TRP A 121 8.83 -0.78 -6.93
CA TRP A 121 9.03 0.66 -7.09
C TRP A 121 9.58 1.31 -5.81
N TYR A 122 9.03 0.98 -4.64
CA TYR A 122 9.52 1.50 -3.37
C TYR A 122 10.96 1.06 -3.07
N LYS A 123 11.30 -0.22 -3.32
CA LYS A 123 12.65 -0.75 -3.11
C LYS A 123 13.68 -0.07 -4.01
N ASP A 124 13.31 0.21 -5.26
CA ASP A 124 14.21 0.88 -6.21
C ASP A 124 14.46 2.34 -5.80
N ASN A 125 13.39 3.07 -5.48
CA ASN A 125 13.50 4.47 -5.06
C ASN A 125 14.23 4.65 -3.71
N LEU A 126 14.10 3.69 -2.78
CA LEU A 126 14.88 3.69 -1.54
C LEU A 126 16.39 3.58 -1.80
N LYS A 127 16.82 2.75 -2.77
CA LYS A 127 18.23 2.67 -3.15
C LYS A 127 18.73 4.02 -3.64
N HIS A 128 18.00 4.67 -4.55
CA HIS A 128 18.37 5.98 -5.09
C HIS A 128 18.42 7.07 -4.01
N ALA A 129 17.44 7.10 -3.11
CA ALA A 129 17.43 8.06 -1.99
C ALA A 129 18.64 7.87 -1.06
N THR A 130 19.09 6.64 -0.85
CA THR A 130 20.24 6.33 0.01
C THR A 130 21.57 6.67 -0.67
N SER A 131 21.69 6.45 -1.98
CA SER A 131 22.90 6.75 -2.76
C SER A 131 23.24 8.24 -2.81
N LEU A 132 22.23 9.13 -2.82
CA LEU A 132 22.41 10.58 -2.79
C LEU A 132 22.95 11.10 -1.45
N ILE A 133 22.66 10.40 -0.35
CA ILE A 133 23.14 10.76 1.00
C ILE A 133 24.60 10.33 1.22
N GLN A 134 25.05 9.26 0.56
CA GLN A 134 26.42 8.75 0.68
C GLN A 134 27.45 9.51 -0.19
N SER A 135 26.99 10.40 -1.05
CA SER A 135 27.83 11.19 -1.97
C SER A 135 28.04 12.65 -1.53
N THR A 136 27.58 13.00 -0.33
CA THR A 136 27.80 14.27 0.38
C THR A 136 28.60 14.06 1.65
#